data_AF-A0A972UKS0-F1
#
_entry.id   AF-A0A972UKS0-F1
#
_cell.length_a   1.000
_cell.length_b   1.000
_cell.length_c   1.000
_cell.angle_alpha   90.00
_cell.angle_beta   90.00
_cell.angle_gamma   90.00
#
_symmetry.space_group_name_H-M   'P 1'
#
loop_
_entity.id
_entity.type
_entity.pdbx_description
1 polymer ?
#
loop_
_entity_poly.entity_id
_entity_poly.type
_entity_poly.pdbx_seq_one_letter_code
_entity_poly.pdbx_strand_id
1 'polypeptide(L)'
;MRPSQGDSLTFAVGMLWAAALIILPVALITGDFHPIWRQVTWAEIALFVHMAINGLAFFGLFELIRMAGPTYASQITYIVTLTGVMFGIVMFGEVHSVWVWGATAMVLGGVALVNLRPPAGNS
;
A
#
# COMPACT_ATOMS: atom_id res chain seq x y z
N MET A 1 -8.51 17.28 29.34
CA MET A 1 -7.53 17.72 28.31
C MET A 1 -7.15 16.48 27.51
N ARG A 2 -7.66 16.33 26.28
CA ARG A 2 -7.33 15.16 25.43
C ARG A 2 -5.91 15.40 24.88
N PRO A 3 -4.96 14.46 25.04
CA PRO A 3 -3.61 14.64 24.50
C PRO A 3 -3.72 14.80 22.98
N SER A 4 -2.94 15.74 22.42
CA SER A 4 -2.85 15.94 20.98
C SER A 4 -2.45 14.62 20.32
N GLN A 5 -3.43 13.92 19.75
CA GLN A 5 -3.19 12.77 18.89
C GLN A 5 -2.24 13.25 17.80
N GLY A 6 -1.04 12.65 17.76
CA GLY A 6 0.02 13.05 16.84
C GLY A 6 -0.54 13.16 15.43
N ASP A 7 -0.30 14.31 14.81
CA ASP A 7 -0.76 14.67 13.48
C ASP A 7 -0.51 13.49 12.52
N SER A 8 -1.53 13.00 11.79
CA SER A 8 -1.44 11.84 10.89
C SER A 8 -0.25 11.95 9.93
N LEU A 9 0.08 13.19 9.58
CA LEU A 9 1.27 13.58 8.82
C LEU A 9 2.59 13.16 9.49
N THR A 10 2.72 13.32 10.80
CA THR A 10 3.92 12.95 11.59
C THR A 10 4.17 11.45 11.53
N PHE A 11 3.11 10.63 11.64
CA PHE A 11 3.25 9.17 11.52
C PHE A 11 3.63 8.74 10.10
N ALA A 12 3.00 9.32 9.07
CA ALA A 12 3.35 9.06 7.69
C ALA A 12 4.80 9.43 7.37
N VAL A 13 5.23 10.63 7.79
CA VAL A 13 6.60 11.11 7.60
C VAL A 13 7.60 10.22 8.34
N GLY A 14 7.33 9.86 9.60
CA GLY A 14 8.19 8.97 10.39
C GLY A 14 8.35 7.59 9.76
N MET A 15 7.25 7.01 9.25
CA MET A 15 7.28 5.72 8.56
C MET A 15 8.13 5.76 7.28
N LEU A 16 7.96 6.81 6.47
CA LEU A 16 8.72 6.97 5.22
C LEU A 16 10.21 7.19 5.48
N TRP A 17 10.58 7.97 6.50
CA TRP A 17 11.98 8.13 6.91
C TRP A 17 12.60 6.83 7.42
N ALA A 18 11.87 6.07 8.24
CA ALA A 18 12.34 4.78 8.72
C ALA A 18 12.56 3.80 7.55
N ALA A 19 11.60 3.73 6.61
CA ALA A 19 11.74 2.91 5.41
C ALA A 19 12.96 3.33 4.57
N ALA A 20 13.17 4.64 4.38
CA ALA A 20 14.32 5.18 3.66
C ALA A 20 15.65 4.81 4.33
N LEU A 21 15.74 4.93 5.67
CA LEU A 21 16.95 4.58 6.41
C LEU A 21 17.26 3.08 6.38
N ILE A 22 16.24 2.23 6.35
CA ILE A 22 16.41 0.77 6.26
C ILE A 22 16.84 0.34 4.86
N ILE A 23 16.25 0.93 3.81
CA ILE A 23 16.55 0.52 2.43
C ILE A 23 17.86 1.12 1.89
N LEU A 24 18.29 2.28 2.41
CA LEU A 24 19.53 2.94 2.00
C LEU A 24 20.78 2.04 2.08
N PRO A 25 21.09 1.36 3.20
CA PRO A 25 22.26 0.48 3.26
C PRO A 25 22.15 -0.68 2.28
N VAL A 26 20.94 -1.22 2.05
CA VAL A 26 20.73 -2.27 1.06
C VAL A 26 21.08 -1.77 -0.35
N ALA A 27 20.59 -0.59 -0.74
CA ALA A 27 20.89 0.01 -2.04
C ALA A 27 22.39 0.33 -2.22
N LEU A 28 23.08 0.72 -1.14
CA LEU A 28 24.52 0.97 -1.18
C LEU A 28 25.32 -0.33 -1.34
N ILE A 29 24.88 -1.42 -0.72
CA ILE A 29 25.55 -2.73 -0.81
C ILE A 29 25.34 -3.35 -2.20
N THR A 30 24.15 -3.23 -2.79
CA THR A 30 23.88 -3.78 -4.13
C THR A 30 24.45 -2.92 -5.25
N GLY A 31 24.80 -1.67 -4.97
CA GLY A 31 25.31 -0.72 -5.98
C GLY A 31 24.22 -0.10 -6.84
N ASP A 32 22.95 -0.34 -6.52
CA ASP A 32 21.77 0.17 -7.23
C ASP A 32 21.39 1.60 -6.80
N PHE A 33 22.27 2.29 -6.07
CA PHE A 33 22.02 3.66 -5.65
C PHE A 33 22.09 4.61 -6.85
N HIS A 34 20.91 5.00 -7.34
CA HIS A 34 20.77 5.94 -8.44
C HIS A 34 20.47 7.36 -7.96
N PRO A 35 21.38 8.33 -8.18
CA PRO A 35 21.15 9.72 -7.79
C PRO A 35 20.10 10.39 -8.69
N ILE A 36 18.95 10.72 -8.10
CA ILE A 36 17.77 11.38 -8.73
C ILE A 36 18.00 12.81 -9.24
N TRP A 37 19.19 13.37 -9.07
CA TRP A 37 19.54 14.73 -9.51
C TRP A 37 20.43 14.73 -10.76
N ARG A 38 20.77 13.56 -11.29
CA ARG A 38 21.74 13.44 -12.37
C ARG A 38 21.08 13.58 -13.74
N GLN A 39 19.91 12.97 -13.97
CA GLN A 39 19.23 13.00 -15.27
C GLN A 39 17.71 12.76 -15.15
N VAL A 40 16.91 13.83 -15.28
CA VAL A 40 15.43 13.73 -15.31
C VAL A 40 14.96 13.01 -16.55
N THR A 41 14.81 11.70 -16.40
CA THR A 41 14.26 10.76 -17.36
C THR A 41 12.82 10.42 -16.98
N TRP A 42 12.11 9.72 -17.87
CA TRP A 42 10.77 9.19 -17.57
C TRP A 42 10.73 8.33 -16.31
N ALA A 43 11.83 7.62 -15.99
CA ALA A 43 11.94 6.85 -14.76
C ALA A 43 11.97 7.73 -13.50
N GLU A 44 12.69 8.86 -13.52
CA GLU A 44 12.71 9.80 -12.40
C GLU A 44 11.33 10.46 -12.19
N ILE A 45 10.63 10.83 -13.26
CA ILE A 45 9.27 11.35 -13.19
C ILE A 45 8.32 10.30 -12.58
N ALA A 46 8.41 9.05 -13.02
CA ALA A 46 7.62 7.95 -12.46
C ALA A 46 7.91 7.73 -10.97
N LEU A 47 9.17 7.86 -10.54
CA LEU A 47 9.56 7.82 -9.14
C LEU A 47 8.92 8.94 -8.33
N PHE A 48 8.97 10.20 -8.81
CA PHE A 48 8.34 11.32 -8.10
C PHE A 48 6.82 11.16 -7.99
N VAL A 49 6.17 10.71 -9.06
CA VAL A 49 4.73 10.42 -9.05
C VAL A 49 4.41 9.31 -8.05
N HIS A 50 5.21 8.24 -8.04
CA HIS A 50 5.05 7.14 -7.09
C HIS A 50 5.22 7.62 -5.65
N MET A 51 6.23 8.46 -5.36
CA MET A 51 6.43 9.06 -4.05
C MET A 51 5.22 9.89 -3.59
N ALA A 52 4.67 10.72 -4.48
CA ALA A 52 3.50 11.55 -4.17
C ALA A 52 2.25 10.70 -3.89
N ILE A 53 2.00 9.68 -4.71
CA ILE A 53 0.89 8.73 -4.51
C ILE A 53 1.04 8.00 -3.17
N ASN A 54 2.25 7.52 -2.86
CA ASN A 54 2.51 6.77 -1.64
C ASN A 54 2.34 7.63 -0.38
N GLY A 55 2.81 8.88 -0.41
CA GLY A 55 2.60 9.84 0.67
C GLY A 55 1.12 10.12 0.93
N LEU A 56 0.34 10.34 -0.14
CA LEU A 56 -1.10 10.55 -0.04
C LEU A 56 -1.82 9.30 0.48
N ALA A 57 -1.42 8.12 0.03
CA ALA A 57 -2.01 6.84 0.47
C ALA A 57 -1.81 6.61 1.97
N PHE A 58 -0.58 6.78 2.49
CA PHE A 58 -0.32 6.63 3.92
C PHE A 58 -1.02 7.70 4.76
N PHE A 59 -1.04 8.95 4.29
CA PHE A 59 -1.82 10.00 4.94
C PHE A 59 -3.30 9.61 5.02
N GLY A 60 -3.90 9.17 3.91
CA GLY A 60 -5.28 8.71 3.85
C GLY A 60 -5.55 7.51 4.75
N LEU A 61 -4.61 6.55 4.83
CA LEU A 61 -4.70 5.39 5.73
C LEU A 61 -4.72 5.82 7.20
N PHE A 62 -3.78 6.67 7.63
CA PHE A 62 -3.75 7.15 9.01
C PHE A 62 -4.99 8.00 9.35
N GLU A 63 -5.44 8.82 8.42
CA GLU A 63 -6.65 9.62 8.59
C GLU A 63 -7.90 8.75 8.68
N LEU A 64 -7.99 7.70 7.86
CA LEU A 64 -9.05 6.71 7.91
C LEU A 64 -9.07 5.97 9.25
N ILE A 65 -7.89 5.54 9.74
CA ILE A 65 -7.75 4.92 11.06
C ILE A 65 -8.22 5.88 12.15
N ARG A 66 -7.90 7.18 12.03
CA ARG A 66 -8.31 8.21 12.98
C ARG A 66 -9.83 8.44 13.00
N MET A 67 -10.47 8.43 11.83
CA MET A 67 -11.91 8.69 11.69
C MET A 67 -12.80 7.48 12.01
N ALA A 68 -12.47 6.32 11.43
CA ALA A 68 -13.33 5.13 11.44
C ALA A 68 -12.78 3.98 12.29
N GLY A 69 -11.57 4.12 12.81
CA GLY A 69 -10.88 3.10 13.61
C GLY A 69 -10.12 2.07 12.76
N PRO A 70 -9.23 1.29 13.41
CA PRO A 70 -8.33 0.36 12.72
C PRO A 70 -9.04 -0.81 12.03
N THR A 71 -10.21 -1.24 12.52
CA THR A 71 -10.96 -2.34 11.89
C THR A 71 -11.47 -1.99 10.50
N TYR A 72 -12.02 -0.78 10.33
CA TYR A 72 -12.52 -0.32 9.03
C TYR A 72 -11.36 -0.06 8.05
N ALA A 73 -10.24 0.47 8.53
CA ALA A 73 -9.03 0.62 7.72
C ALA A 73 -8.55 -0.73 7.15
N SER A 74 -8.54 -1.79 7.97
CA SER A 74 -8.21 -3.15 7.50
C SER A 74 -9.17 -3.64 6.41
N GLN A 75 -10.47 -3.30 6.49
CA GLN A 75 -11.44 -3.67 5.46
C GLN A 75 -11.12 -3.00 4.11
N ILE A 76 -10.76 -1.71 4.14
CA ILE A 76 -10.38 -0.96 2.94
C ILE A 76 -9.10 -1.53 2.31
N THR A 77 -8.12 -1.94 3.10
CA THR A 77 -6.88 -2.55 2.60
C THR A 77 -7.16 -3.82 1.77
N TYR A 78 -8.18 -4.60 2.09
CA TYR A 78 -8.59 -5.74 1.25
C TYR A 78 -9.10 -5.30 -0.12
N ILE A 79 -9.89 -4.22 -0.18
CA ILE A 79 -10.40 -3.65 -1.45
C ILE A 79 -9.24 -3.09 -2.27
N VAL A 80 -8.30 -2.39 -1.65
CA VAL A 80 -7.10 -1.86 -2.31
C VAL A 80 -6.27 -3.00 -2.92
N THR A 81 -6.09 -4.10 -2.19
CA THR A 81 -5.37 -5.29 -2.66
C THR A 81 -6.04 -5.90 -3.88
N LEU A 82 -7.37 -6.10 -3.81
CA LEU A 82 -8.14 -6.62 -4.94
C LEU A 82 -8.07 -5.70 -6.17
N THR A 83 -8.18 -4.38 -5.94
CA THR A 83 -8.08 -3.38 -7.01
C THR A 83 -6.69 -3.39 -7.64
N GLY A 84 -5.63 -3.54 -6.85
CA GLY A 84 -4.26 -3.67 -7.35
C GLY A 84 -4.07 -4.88 -8.25
N VAL A 85 -4.66 -6.04 -7.87
CA VAL A 85 -4.67 -7.24 -8.70
C VAL A 85 -5.41 -7.00 -10.01
N MET A 86 -6.62 -6.43 -9.95
CA MET A 86 -7.41 -6.10 -11.14
C MET A 86 -6.68 -5.13 -12.06
N PHE A 87 -6.05 -4.09 -11.52
CA PHE A 87 -5.29 -3.11 -12.29
C PHE A 87 -4.05 -3.72 -12.93
N GLY A 88 -3.39 -4.66 -12.25
CA GLY A 88 -2.31 -5.48 -12.81
C GLY A 88 -2.79 -6.27 -14.02
N ILE A 89 -3.91 -6.97 -13.92
CA ILE A 89 -4.50 -7.74 -15.04
C ILE A 89 -4.78 -6.83 -16.25
N VAL A 90 -5.33 -5.63 -16.01
CA VAL A 90 -5.67 -4.68 -17.09
C VAL A 90 -4.43 -4.05 -17.72
N MET A 91 -3.43 -3.64 -16.93
CA MET A 91 -2.23 -2.93 -17.41
C MET A 91 -1.26 -3.82 -18.18
N PHE A 92 -1.10 -5.09 -17.78
CA PHE A 92 -0.13 -5.97 -18.44
C PHE A 92 -0.61 -6.52 -19.78
N GLY A 93 -1.91 -6.47 -20.09
CA GLY A 93 -2.50 -6.67 -21.43
C GLY A 93 -2.27 -8.03 -22.12
N GLU A 94 -1.37 -8.84 -21.58
CA GLU A 94 -1.06 -10.17 -22.03
C GLU A 94 -2.11 -11.15 -21.51
N VAL A 95 -2.49 -12.10 -22.35
CA VAL A 95 -3.26 -13.30 -21.99
C VAL A 95 -2.41 -14.16 -21.04
N HIS A 96 -2.23 -13.70 -19.80
CA HIS A 96 -1.43 -14.43 -18.83
C HIS A 96 -2.18 -15.72 -18.46
N SER A 97 -1.50 -16.83 -18.76
CA SER A 97 -1.76 -18.22 -18.39
C SER A 97 -2.73 -18.42 -17.22
N VAL A 98 -3.55 -19.48 -17.29
CA VAL A 98 -4.56 -19.96 -16.29
C VAL A 98 -4.20 -19.70 -14.82
N TRP A 99 -2.92 -19.65 -14.47
CA TRP A 99 -2.37 -19.23 -13.18
C TRP A 99 -2.84 -17.87 -12.65
N VAL A 100 -3.01 -16.83 -13.48
CA VAL A 100 -3.49 -15.51 -13.01
C VAL A 100 -4.96 -15.56 -12.59
N TRP A 101 -5.77 -16.34 -13.31
CA TRP A 101 -7.15 -16.63 -12.90
C TRP A 101 -7.21 -17.46 -11.61
N GLY A 102 -6.28 -18.41 -11.44
CA GLY A 102 -6.10 -19.16 -10.20
C GLY A 102 -5.74 -18.26 -9.00
N ALA A 103 -4.78 -17.35 -9.17
CA ALA A 103 -4.41 -16.37 -8.14
C ALA A 103 -5.57 -15.43 -7.81
N THR A 104 -6.31 -14.96 -8.82
CA THR A 104 -7.49 -14.10 -8.66
C THR A 104 -8.60 -14.82 -7.89
N ALA A 105 -8.91 -16.07 -8.24
CA ALA A 105 -9.89 -16.89 -7.53
C ALA A 105 -9.46 -17.15 -6.07
N MET A 106 -8.17 -17.34 -5.82
CA MET A 106 -7.64 -17.56 -4.48
C MET A 106 -7.72 -16.30 -3.61
N VAL A 107 -7.41 -15.12 -4.15
CA VAL A 107 -7.59 -13.83 -3.46
C VAL A 107 -9.06 -13.55 -3.20
N LEU A 108 -9.93 -13.72 -4.19
CA LEU A 108 -11.39 -13.55 -4.03
C LEU A 108 -11.96 -14.53 -2.99
N GLY A 109 -11.49 -15.78 -2.99
CA GLY A 109 -11.82 -16.78 -1.97
C GLY A 109 -11.39 -16.35 -0.57
N GLY A 110 -10.16 -15.83 -0.42
CA GLY A 110 -9.68 -15.28 0.84
C GLY A 110 -10.51 -14.11 1.35
N VAL A 111 -10.87 -13.17 0.46
CA VAL A 111 -11.72 -12.02 0.78
C VAL A 111 -13.13 -12.46 1.17
N ALA A 112 -13.71 -13.41 0.45
CA ALA A 112 -15.01 -13.98 0.79
C ALA A 112 -14.98 -14.66 2.16
N LEU A 113 -13.94 -15.45 2.46
CA LEU A 113 -13.79 -16.15 3.74
C LEU A 113 -13.66 -15.19 4.93
N VAL A 114 -12.92 -14.09 4.74
CA VAL A 114 -12.77 -13.04 5.75
C VAL A 114 -14.07 -12.26 5.95
N ASN A 115 -14.79 -11.95 4.88
CA ASN A 115 -16.08 -11.26 4.93
C ASN A 115 -17.22 -12.15 5.45
N LEU A 116 -17.11 -13.48 5.35
CA LEU A 116 -18.10 -14.44 5.85
C LEU A 116 -17.99 -14.71 7.36
N ARG A 117 -17.07 -14.07 8.09
CA ARG A 117 -16.94 -14.27 9.53
C ARG A 117 -18.23 -13.79 10.23
N PRO A 118 -19.04 -14.69 10.83
CA PRO A 118 -20.25 -14.28 11.52
C PRO A 118 -19.90 -13.37 12.71
N PRO A 119 -20.76 -12.40 13.07
CA PRO A 119 -20.64 -11.73 14.36
C PRO A 119 -20.58 -12.81 15.42
N ALA A 120 -19.57 -12.77 16.29
CA ALA A 120 -19.53 -13.64 17.46
C ALA A 120 -20.78 -13.31 18.28
N GLY A 121 -21.82 -14.14 18.12
CA GLY A 121 -23.05 -14.10 18.88
C GLY A 121 -22.70 -14.33 20.34
N ASN A 122 -22.87 -13.28 21.10
CA ASN A 122 -22.97 -13.30 22.55
C ASN A 122 -24.30 -13.95 22.94
N SER A 123 -24.21 -15.18 23.46
CA SER A 123 -25.21 -15.76 24.35
C SER A 123 -24.51 -16.45 25.50
#